data_AF-A0A292RFZ4-F1
#
_entry.id   AF-A0A292RFZ4-F1
#
_cell.length_a   1.000
_cell.length_b   1.000
_cell.length_c   1.000
_cell.angle_alpha   90.00
_cell.angle_beta   90.00
_cell.angle_gamma   90.00
#
_symmetry.space_group_name_H-M   'P 1'
#
loop_
_entity.id
_entity.type
_entity.pdbx_description
1 polymer ?
#
loop_
_entity_poly.entity_id
_entity_poly.type
_entity_poly.pdbx_seq_one_letter_code
_entity_poly.pdbx_strand_id
1 'polypeptide(L)'
;MSMLINAISAAGNNSGITPLLIRDCGIEVPTKVVQTYNQNKKESPVVAKHAVRERSLDEYTTTAVWVGGVPLVEYGFNKVLSKKGLNGNISYNLLENNGKKDALQSIDLNIKKFKKLAPKEVSELEAINKNKGLFKKFTVAKYATALAVPIALMGVVIPKLNFALTSFLMDRDAKKGLLPTKYLKSNKEKNNKSLNIMSTENDTAKNYNKLYNSSSNTEFTALNSIKTKPSFKGFSSFMTGLSHQEKMMMTDGGYAVGRVTTSRKKNEAIENAFKMAGMMYLNFVAPKHIEKGLDKLTNKLFGINPELDPKIMANKRYLVLARSNKLELPKKQEEVLDFLDNKSKSLFSKIAEKTGEVKYLKSGVRDPRAFVDIDKVYTLAQKMDKFATDARNSGNVSKYAKKALRAKSVNIAANIAISSTLLAVVLPQAQFALRKVLFKSDVEPGLS
;
A
#
# COMPACT_ATOMS: atom_id res chain seq x y z
N MET A 1 4.80 -9.43 -26.95
CA MET A 1 4.46 -10.40 -25.87
C MET A 1 5.06 -10.05 -24.50
N SER A 2 6.33 -9.61 -24.41
CA SER A 2 6.96 -9.27 -23.11
C SER A 2 6.31 -8.07 -22.38
N MET A 3 5.90 -7.02 -23.10
CA MET A 3 5.29 -5.83 -22.46
C MET A 3 3.91 -6.12 -21.86
N LEU A 4 3.07 -6.90 -22.55
CA LEU A 4 1.77 -7.33 -22.04
C LEU A 4 1.91 -8.21 -20.78
N ILE A 5 2.84 -9.16 -20.78
CA ILE A 5 3.10 -10.01 -19.60
C ILE A 5 3.62 -9.17 -18.43
N ASN A 6 4.46 -8.17 -18.72
CA ASN A 6 4.93 -7.25 -17.69
C ASN A 6 3.78 -6.44 -17.08
N ALA A 7 2.86 -5.95 -17.91
CA ALA A 7 1.68 -5.22 -17.45
C ALA A 7 0.73 -6.11 -16.64
N ILE A 8 0.44 -7.33 -17.10
CA ILE A 8 -0.42 -8.30 -16.39
C ILE A 8 0.21 -8.68 -15.04
N SER A 9 1.50 -9.02 -15.01
CA SER A 9 2.22 -9.31 -13.76
C SER A 9 2.19 -8.12 -12.80
N ALA A 10 2.41 -6.90 -13.31
CA ALA A 10 2.32 -5.70 -12.47
C ALA A 10 0.90 -5.48 -11.93
N ALA A 11 -0.13 -5.68 -12.74
CA ALA A 11 -1.54 -5.54 -12.36
C ALA A 11 -2.04 -6.67 -11.43
N GLY A 12 -1.39 -7.83 -11.44
CA GLY A 12 -1.68 -8.95 -10.55
C GLY A 12 -0.83 -9.00 -9.28
N ASN A 13 0.25 -8.23 -9.21
CA ASN A 13 1.12 -8.19 -8.03
C ASN A 13 0.43 -7.40 -6.91
N ASN A 14 -0.38 -8.10 -6.13
CA ASN A 14 -1.12 -7.54 -5.00
C ASN A 14 -0.23 -6.99 -3.88
N SER A 15 1.10 -7.15 -3.92
CA SER A 15 2.07 -6.50 -3.03
C SER A 15 2.68 -5.21 -3.61
N GLY A 16 2.40 -4.92 -4.89
CA GLY A 16 2.84 -3.72 -5.59
C GLY A 16 1.78 -2.61 -5.62
N ILE A 17 2.18 -1.44 -6.10
CA ILE A 17 1.32 -0.25 -6.19
C ILE A 17 0.42 -0.24 -7.43
N THR A 18 0.83 -0.92 -8.51
CA THR A 18 0.12 -0.87 -9.79
C THR A 18 -1.33 -1.32 -9.72
N PRO A 19 -1.69 -2.45 -9.06
CA PRO A 19 -3.09 -2.87 -8.98
C PRO A 19 -3.94 -1.87 -8.19
N LEU A 20 -3.35 -1.20 -7.19
CA LEU A 20 -4.02 -0.17 -6.41
C LEU A 20 -4.29 1.07 -7.27
N LEU A 21 -3.30 1.56 -8.02
CA LEU A 21 -3.47 2.67 -8.96
C LEU A 21 -4.51 2.39 -10.05
N ILE A 22 -4.55 1.17 -10.59
CA ILE A 22 -5.55 0.78 -11.58
C ILE A 22 -6.96 0.87 -10.97
N ARG A 23 -7.15 0.35 -9.75
CA ARG A 23 -8.45 0.32 -9.07
C ARG A 23 -8.88 1.71 -8.62
N ASP A 24 -8.07 2.37 -7.80
CA ASP A 24 -8.39 3.69 -7.25
C ASP A 24 -8.40 4.74 -8.36
N CYS A 25 -7.30 4.94 -9.09
CA CYS A 25 -7.16 6.06 -10.02
C CYS A 25 -7.76 5.79 -11.40
N GLY A 26 -7.72 4.53 -11.85
CA GLY A 26 -8.18 4.13 -13.17
C GLY A 26 -9.67 3.85 -13.24
N ILE A 27 -10.30 3.43 -12.14
CA ILE A 27 -11.70 2.99 -12.15
C ILE A 27 -12.53 3.78 -11.14
N GLU A 28 -12.15 3.77 -9.86
CA GLU A 28 -12.94 4.37 -8.78
C GLU A 28 -13.06 5.90 -8.91
N VAL A 29 -11.94 6.61 -9.04
CA VAL A 29 -11.92 8.08 -9.14
C VAL A 29 -12.70 8.57 -10.37
N PRO A 30 -12.49 8.06 -11.60
CA PRO A 30 -13.32 8.43 -12.74
C PRO A 30 -14.81 8.16 -12.53
N THR A 31 -15.16 7.02 -11.92
CA THR A 31 -16.56 6.67 -11.61
C THR A 31 -17.17 7.69 -10.65
N LYS A 32 -16.46 8.04 -9.57
CA LYS A 32 -16.90 9.07 -8.61
C LYS A 32 -17.06 10.43 -9.27
N VAL A 33 -16.14 10.81 -10.17
CA VAL A 33 -16.20 12.09 -10.90
C VAL A 33 -17.44 12.15 -11.79
N VAL A 34 -17.74 11.09 -12.55
CA VAL A 34 -18.94 11.01 -13.40
C VAL A 34 -20.21 11.06 -12.56
N GLN A 35 -20.27 10.30 -11.45
CA GLN A 35 -21.40 10.35 -10.53
C GLN A 35 -21.60 11.75 -9.92
N THR A 36 -20.51 12.39 -9.49
CA THR A 36 -20.53 13.76 -8.95
C THR A 36 -21.09 14.74 -9.97
N TYR A 37 -20.68 14.64 -11.25
CA TYR A 37 -21.21 15.48 -12.32
C TYR A 37 -22.72 15.28 -12.49
N ASN A 38 -23.17 14.03 -12.63
CA ASN A 38 -24.57 13.70 -12.89
C ASN A 38 -25.51 14.11 -11.76
N GLN A 39 -25.05 14.03 -10.50
CA GLN A 39 -25.81 14.47 -9.34
C GLN A 39 -25.98 16.00 -9.32
N ASN A 40 -24.89 16.74 -9.50
CA ASN A 40 -24.89 18.20 -9.40
C ASN A 40 -25.44 18.91 -10.65
N LYS A 41 -25.43 18.24 -11.81
CA LYS A 41 -26.02 18.78 -13.06
C LYS A 41 -27.52 19.01 -12.92
N LYS A 42 -28.19 18.27 -12.02
CA LYS A 42 -29.62 18.48 -11.69
C LYS A 42 -29.89 19.87 -11.10
N GLU A 43 -28.89 20.48 -10.46
CA GLU A 43 -29.01 21.81 -9.87
C GLU A 43 -28.55 22.92 -10.82
N SER A 44 -27.36 22.77 -11.41
CA SER A 44 -26.86 23.67 -12.46
C SER A 44 -25.62 23.07 -13.13
N PRO A 45 -25.43 23.27 -14.45
CA PRO A 45 -24.19 22.90 -15.13
C PRO A 45 -22.95 23.57 -14.53
N VAL A 46 -23.06 24.78 -13.98
CA VAL A 46 -21.94 25.52 -13.38
C VAL A 46 -21.55 24.92 -12.03
N VAL A 47 -22.53 24.57 -11.19
CA VAL A 47 -22.32 23.87 -9.92
C VAL A 47 -21.70 22.50 -10.16
N ALA A 48 -22.18 21.77 -11.18
CA ALA A 48 -21.62 20.48 -11.57
C ALA A 48 -20.14 20.56 -11.96
N LYS A 49 -19.73 21.61 -12.68
CA LYS A 49 -18.32 21.83 -13.03
C LYS A 49 -17.46 22.10 -11.82
N HIS A 50 -17.92 22.92 -10.87
CA HIS A 50 -17.19 23.18 -9.62
C HIS A 50 -17.07 21.92 -8.75
N ALA A 51 -18.15 21.15 -8.61
CA ALA A 51 -18.16 19.91 -7.85
C ALA A 51 -17.23 18.85 -8.46
N VAL A 52 -17.24 18.70 -9.79
CA VAL A 52 -16.31 17.82 -10.51
C VAL A 52 -14.86 18.26 -10.30
N ARG A 53 -14.57 19.56 -10.40
CA ARG A 53 -13.22 20.09 -10.19
C ARG A 53 -12.74 19.84 -8.77
N GLU A 54 -13.59 20.12 -7.78
CA GLU A 54 -13.29 19.87 -6.38
C GLU A 54 -13.01 18.38 -6.15
N ARG A 55 -13.92 17.48 -6.58
CA ARG A 55 -13.75 16.03 -6.46
C ARG A 55 -12.47 15.55 -7.14
N SER A 56 -12.22 15.99 -8.38
CA SER A 56 -11.06 15.55 -9.14
C SER A 56 -9.76 15.98 -8.46
N LEU A 57 -9.68 17.24 -8.00
CA LEU A 57 -8.50 17.72 -7.27
C LEU A 57 -8.33 17.00 -5.93
N ASP A 58 -9.41 16.76 -5.18
CA ASP A 58 -9.34 16.06 -3.89
C ASP A 58 -8.79 14.65 -4.08
N GLU A 59 -9.39 13.87 -4.98
CA GLU A 59 -9.04 12.47 -5.17
C GLU A 59 -7.64 12.32 -5.79
N TYR A 60 -7.31 13.03 -6.89
CA TYR A 60 -6.00 12.88 -7.55
C TYR A 60 -4.84 13.48 -6.73
N THR A 61 -5.05 14.59 -6.01
CA THR A 61 -3.99 15.15 -5.15
C THR A 61 -3.76 14.26 -3.94
N THR A 62 -4.84 13.70 -3.36
CA THR A 62 -4.74 12.71 -2.28
C THR A 62 -3.98 11.47 -2.76
N THR A 63 -4.32 10.92 -3.93
CA THR A 63 -3.55 9.83 -4.54
C THR A 63 -2.07 10.20 -4.71
N ALA A 64 -1.76 11.39 -5.20
CA ALA A 64 -0.37 11.81 -5.42
C ALA A 64 0.43 11.83 -4.11
N VAL A 65 -0.17 12.33 -3.02
CA VAL A 65 0.45 12.31 -1.69
C VAL A 65 0.52 10.89 -1.12
N TRP A 66 -0.48 10.05 -1.37
CA TRP A 66 -0.50 8.65 -0.95
C TRP A 66 0.63 7.84 -1.57
N VAL A 67 0.86 8.02 -2.88
CA VAL A 67 1.95 7.36 -3.62
C VAL A 67 3.32 7.96 -3.31
N GLY A 68 3.42 9.28 -3.33
CA GLY A 68 4.71 9.99 -3.30
C GLY A 68 5.14 10.49 -1.93
N GLY A 69 4.23 10.65 -0.97
CA GLY A 69 4.48 11.31 0.30
C GLY A 69 5.48 10.56 1.19
N VAL A 70 5.27 9.26 1.39
CA VAL A 70 6.21 8.41 2.17
C VAL A 70 7.61 8.42 1.53
N PRO A 71 7.79 8.09 0.23
CA PRO A 71 9.10 8.15 -0.42
C PRO A 71 9.77 9.52 -0.35
N LEU A 72 9.02 10.62 -0.49
CA LEU A 72 9.57 11.97 -0.48
C LEU A 72 10.09 12.37 0.90
N VAL A 73 9.34 12.03 1.96
CA VAL A 73 9.81 12.25 3.34
C VAL A 73 11.03 11.38 3.63
N GLU A 74 10.99 10.09 3.28
CA GLU A 74 12.13 9.19 3.46
C GLU A 74 13.38 9.69 2.71
N TYR A 75 13.22 10.20 1.48
CA TYR A 75 14.29 10.84 0.70
C TYR A 75 14.91 12.03 1.44
N GLY A 76 14.08 12.93 1.99
CA GLY A 76 14.53 14.07 2.77
C GLY A 76 15.37 13.65 3.99
N PHE A 77 14.89 12.69 4.77
CA PHE A 77 15.62 12.15 5.92
C PHE A 77 16.92 11.46 5.51
N ASN A 78 16.90 10.68 4.42
CA ASN A 78 18.09 10.01 3.92
C ASN A 78 19.15 11.02 3.44
N LYS A 79 18.74 12.15 2.87
CA LYS A 79 19.64 13.26 2.50
C LYS A 79 20.25 13.96 3.72
N VAL A 80 19.51 14.06 4.83
CA VAL A 80 20.06 14.59 6.09
C VAL A 80 21.05 13.60 6.73
N LEU A 81 20.73 12.30 6.73
CA LEU A 81 21.64 11.27 7.21
C LEU A 81 22.92 11.19 6.40
N SER A 82 22.84 11.30 5.07
CA SER A 82 24.02 11.26 4.20
C SER A 82 24.96 12.44 4.46
N LYS A 83 24.43 13.64 4.75
CA LYS A 83 25.24 14.79 5.20
C LYS A 83 25.97 14.54 6.52
N LYS A 84 25.47 13.62 7.35
CA LYS A 84 26.13 13.18 8.59
C LYS A 84 27.03 11.95 8.39
N GLY A 85 27.33 11.56 7.15
CA GLY A 85 28.15 10.40 6.82
C GLY A 85 27.46 9.05 7.06
N LEU A 86 26.14 9.03 7.20
CA LEU A 86 25.37 7.80 7.46
C LEU A 86 24.46 7.45 6.28
N ASN A 87 24.43 6.17 5.88
CA ASN A 87 23.52 5.72 4.83
C ASN A 87 22.13 5.40 5.40
N GLY A 88 21.17 6.29 5.19
CA GLY A 88 19.78 6.14 5.62
C GLY A 88 18.98 5.01 4.94
N ASN A 89 19.54 4.38 3.91
CA ASN A 89 18.93 3.25 3.20
C ASN A 89 19.29 1.88 3.80
N ILE A 90 20.19 1.83 4.80
CA ILE A 90 20.51 0.57 5.49
C ILE A 90 19.28 0.11 6.28
N SER A 91 18.95 -1.17 6.18
CA SER A 91 17.78 -1.72 6.86
C SER A 91 17.96 -1.68 8.38
N TYR A 92 16.98 -1.12 9.09
CA TYR A 92 16.98 -1.07 10.55
C TYR A 92 16.84 -2.47 11.17
N ASN A 93 16.21 -3.43 10.47
CA ASN A 93 16.11 -4.83 10.92
C ASN A 93 17.50 -5.44 11.17
N LEU A 94 18.52 -5.04 10.39
CA LEU A 94 19.89 -5.49 10.61
C LEU A 94 20.46 -4.96 11.94
N LEU A 95 20.18 -3.69 12.28
CA LEU A 95 20.62 -3.09 13.53
C LEU A 95 19.86 -3.68 14.72
N GLU A 96 18.56 -3.94 14.59
CA GLU A 96 17.76 -4.54 15.66
C GLU A 96 18.21 -5.97 15.99
N ASN A 97 18.68 -6.71 14.99
CA ASN A 97 19.16 -8.06 15.16
C ASN A 97 20.59 -8.17 15.73
N ASN A 98 21.30 -7.06 15.93
CA ASN A 98 22.61 -7.10 16.58
C ASN A 98 22.50 -7.69 18.00
N GLY A 99 23.38 -8.64 18.31
CA GLY A 99 23.43 -9.31 19.61
C GLY A 99 22.34 -10.35 19.88
N LYS A 100 21.43 -10.63 18.93
CA LYS A 100 20.48 -11.75 19.04
C LYS A 100 21.18 -13.06 18.66
N LYS A 101 21.09 -14.09 19.51
CA LYS A 101 21.78 -15.38 19.32
C LYS A 101 21.35 -16.12 18.05
N ASP A 102 20.05 -16.10 17.73
CA ASP A 102 19.49 -16.86 16.61
C ASP A 102 19.28 -16.02 15.35
N ALA A 103 19.84 -14.80 15.30
CA ALA A 103 19.71 -13.96 14.12
C ALA A 103 20.57 -14.48 12.97
N LEU A 104 19.93 -14.78 11.84
CA LEU A 104 20.63 -15.15 10.59
C LEU A 104 21.24 -13.94 9.87
N GLN A 105 20.77 -12.73 10.17
CA GLN A 105 21.23 -11.47 9.57
C GLN A 105 21.25 -10.37 10.62
N SER A 106 22.39 -9.68 10.73
CA SER A 106 22.58 -8.50 11.58
C SER A 106 23.68 -7.61 10.97
N ILE A 107 23.87 -6.40 11.49
CA ILE A 107 25.00 -5.55 11.09
C ILE A 107 26.32 -6.26 11.38
N ASP A 108 26.48 -6.85 12.56
CA ASP A 108 27.75 -7.48 12.96
C ASP A 108 28.07 -8.72 12.11
N LEU A 109 27.06 -9.56 11.83
CA LEU A 109 27.21 -10.73 10.97
C LEU A 109 27.54 -10.32 9.53
N ASN A 110 26.87 -9.29 9.01
CA ASN A 110 27.11 -8.81 7.65
C ASN A 110 28.48 -8.15 7.53
N ILE A 111 28.92 -7.36 8.51
CA ILE A 111 30.29 -6.81 8.53
C ILE A 111 31.31 -7.96 8.44
N LYS A 112 31.17 -8.99 9.28
CA LYS A 112 32.10 -10.13 9.31
C LYS A 112 32.10 -10.91 7.99
N LYS A 113 30.93 -11.24 7.45
CA LYS A 113 30.79 -12.05 6.22
C LYS A 113 31.29 -11.30 4.98
N PHE A 114 30.95 -10.02 4.86
CA PHE A 114 31.17 -9.26 3.63
C PHE A 114 32.42 -8.39 3.64
N LYS A 115 33.23 -8.38 4.72
CA LYS A 115 34.42 -7.50 4.89
C LYS A 115 35.34 -7.47 3.67
N LYS A 116 35.60 -8.64 3.07
CA LYS A 116 36.47 -8.79 1.88
C LYS A 116 35.71 -8.70 0.55
N LEU A 117 34.40 -8.94 0.57
CA LEU A 117 33.56 -9.07 -0.63
C LEU A 117 32.93 -7.73 -1.06
N ALA A 118 32.64 -6.86 -0.10
CA ALA A 118 31.99 -5.57 -0.30
C ALA A 118 32.50 -4.52 0.72
N PRO A 119 33.81 -4.18 0.68
CA PRO A 119 34.44 -3.35 1.72
C PRO A 119 33.82 -1.95 1.83
N LYS A 120 33.37 -1.38 0.70
CA LYS A 120 32.67 -0.09 0.69
C LYS A 120 31.36 -0.16 1.48
N GLU A 121 30.50 -1.12 1.16
CA GLU A 121 29.21 -1.30 1.84
C GLU A 121 29.39 -1.68 3.31
N VAL A 122 30.43 -2.44 3.63
CA VAL A 122 30.80 -2.76 5.02
C VAL A 122 31.22 -1.51 5.79
N SER A 123 31.97 -0.58 5.18
CA SER A 123 32.32 0.68 5.84
C SER A 123 31.08 1.51 6.22
N GLU A 124 30.01 1.47 5.41
CA GLU A 124 28.73 2.12 5.72
C GLU A 124 28.02 1.45 6.90
N LEU A 125 28.08 0.11 7.00
CA LEU A 125 27.55 -0.65 8.14
C LEU A 125 28.34 -0.35 9.42
N GLU A 126 29.66 -0.27 9.34
CA GLU A 126 30.54 0.09 10.47
C GLU A 126 30.26 1.52 10.97
N ALA A 127 30.04 2.47 10.05
CA ALA A 127 29.67 3.84 10.39
C ALA A 127 28.34 3.90 11.18
N ILE A 128 27.35 3.08 10.79
CA ILE A 128 26.11 2.93 11.56
C ILE A 128 26.36 2.28 12.91
N ASN A 129 27.17 1.21 12.98
CA ASN A 129 27.43 0.52 14.24
C ASN A 129 28.06 1.46 15.28
N LYS A 130 29.00 2.30 14.84
CA LYS A 130 29.61 3.38 15.65
C LYS A 130 28.59 4.44 16.08
N ASN A 131 27.64 4.79 15.21
CA ASN A 131 26.65 5.85 15.43
C ASN A 131 25.23 5.33 15.72
N LYS A 132 25.10 4.14 16.30
CA LYS A 132 23.82 3.41 16.45
C LYS A 132 22.70 4.22 17.09
N GLY A 133 23.02 5.03 18.11
CA GLY A 133 22.03 5.87 18.80
C GLY A 133 21.45 6.97 17.92
N LEU A 134 22.32 7.65 17.15
CA LEU A 134 21.91 8.69 16.20
C LEU A 134 21.08 8.09 15.07
N PHE A 135 21.58 7.01 14.45
CA PHE A 135 20.88 6.31 13.37
C PHE A 135 19.50 5.82 13.81
N LYS A 136 19.38 5.23 15.00
CA LYS A 136 18.10 4.80 15.57
C LYS A 136 17.11 5.96 15.73
N LYS A 137 17.51 7.06 16.37
CA LYS A 137 16.64 8.24 16.56
C LYS A 137 16.16 8.80 15.23
N PHE A 138 17.07 8.97 14.26
CA PHE A 138 16.72 9.48 12.92
C PHE A 138 15.82 8.53 12.14
N THR A 139 16.05 7.23 12.25
CA THR A 139 15.24 6.22 11.58
C THR A 139 13.80 6.20 12.12
N VAL A 140 13.66 6.29 13.45
CA VAL A 140 12.34 6.45 14.09
C VAL A 140 11.66 7.73 13.62
N ALA A 141 12.35 8.87 13.67
CA ALA A 141 11.81 10.15 13.22
C ALA A 141 11.41 10.12 11.74
N LYS A 142 12.22 9.49 10.89
CA LYS A 142 11.93 9.27 9.46
C LYS A 142 10.59 8.57 9.28
N TYR A 143 10.38 7.40 9.89
CA TYR A 143 9.16 6.64 9.69
C TYR A 143 7.93 7.28 10.35
N ALA A 144 8.08 7.88 11.53
CA ALA A 144 6.99 8.61 12.17
C ALA A 144 6.54 9.79 11.30
N THR A 145 7.49 10.57 10.78
CA THR A 145 7.20 11.72 9.90
C THR A 145 6.65 11.27 8.55
N ALA A 146 7.17 10.18 8.00
CA ALA A 146 6.72 9.63 6.71
C ALA A 146 5.26 9.14 6.77
N LEU A 147 4.73 8.81 7.95
CA LEU A 147 3.29 8.57 8.14
C LEU A 147 2.55 9.87 8.44
N ALA A 148 3.01 10.63 9.42
CA ALA A 148 2.29 11.80 9.93
C ALA A 148 2.06 12.88 8.87
N VAL A 149 3.08 13.16 8.03
CA VAL A 149 2.98 14.21 7.01
C VAL A 149 1.98 13.86 5.92
N PRO A 150 2.02 12.68 5.27
CA PRO A 150 0.99 12.30 4.30
C PRO A 150 -0.42 12.25 4.92
N ILE A 151 -0.57 11.73 6.14
CA ILE A 151 -1.86 11.71 6.85
C ILE A 151 -2.40 13.13 7.03
N ALA A 152 -1.58 14.07 7.51
CA ALA A 152 -1.98 15.45 7.71
C ALA A 152 -2.31 16.17 6.38
N LEU A 153 -1.51 15.93 5.35
CA LEU A 153 -1.74 16.51 4.02
C LEU A 153 -3.07 16.04 3.42
N MET A 154 -3.30 14.72 3.40
CA MET A 154 -4.52 14.12 2.81
C MET A 154 -5.77 14.36 3.68
N GLY A 155 -5.63 14.30 5.00
CA GLY A 155 -6.76 14.41 5.93
C GLY A 155 -7.19 15.85 6.22
N VAL A 156 -6.27 16.80 6.19
CA VAL A 156 -6.51 18.16 6.72
C VAL A 156 -6.15 19.24 5.71
N VAL A 157 -4.93 19.23 5.16
CA VAL A 157 -4.41 20.36 4.37
C VAL A 157 -5.07 20.44 2.99
N ILE A 158 -5.01 19.36 2.21
CA ILE A 158 -5.56 19.30 0.85
C ILE A 158 -7.06 19.63 0.84
N PRO A 159 -7.91 19.01 1.70
CA PRO A 159 -9.34 19.33 1.71
C PRO A 159 -9.61 20.81 1.99
N LYS A 160 -8.95 21.39 3.00
CA LYS A 160 -9.13 22.80 3.36
C LYS A 160 -8.77 23.75 2.22
N LEU A 161 -7.63 23.52 1.56
CA LEU A 161 -7.20 24.34 0.42
C LEU A 161 -8.17 24.20 -0.77
N ASN A 162 -8.63 22.99 -1.04
CA ASN A 162 -9.54 22.71 -2.14
C ASN A 162 -10.94 23.35 -1.90
N PHE A 163 -11.46 23.30 -0.68
CA PHE A 163 -12.71 23.97 -0.30
C PHE A 163 -12.62 25.49 -0.37
N ALA A 164 -11.50 26.07 0.08
CA ALA A 164 -11.25 27.50 -0.03
C ALA A 164 -11.24 27.94 -1.51
N LEU A 165 -10.58 27.17 -2.38
CA LEU A 165 -10.56 27.41 -3.82
C LEU A 165 -11.95 27.33 -4.45
N THR A 166 -12.77 26.32 -4.10
CA THR A 166 -14.16 26.24 -4.57
C THR A 166 -14.97 27.45 -4.16
N SER A 167 -14.87 27.82 -2.88
CA SER A 167 -15.61 28.96 -2.34
C SER A 167 -15.28 30.24 -3.11
N PHE A 168 -13.98 30.48 -3.37
CA PHE A 168 -13.52 31.62 -4.16
C PHE A 168 -14.07 31.61 -5.60
N LEU A 169 -14.02 30.46 -6.28
CA LEU A 169 -14.49 30.34 -7.66
C LEU A 169 -16.02 30.46 -7.77
N MET A 170 -16.76 29.89 -6.81
CA MET A 170 -18.21 30.03 -6.74
C MET A 170 -18.60 31.47 -6.45
N ASP A 171 -17.95 32.16 -5.50
CA ASP A 171 -18.22 33.58 -5.22
C ASP A 171 -17.95 34.46 -6.46
N ARG A 172 -16.91 34.13 -7.26
CA ARG A 172 -16.63 34.82 -8.53
C ARG A 172 -17.73 34.60 -9.56
N ASP A 173 -18.21 33.36 -9.73
CA ASP A 173 -19.23 33.04 -10.73
C ASP A 173 -20.64 33.50 -10.28
N ALA A 174 -20.90 33.57 -8.97
CA ALA A 174 -22.06 34.23 -8.38
C ALA A 174 -22.11 35.72 -8.76
N LYS A 175 -20.99 36.44 -8.61
CA LYS A 175 -20.88 37.86 -9.01
C LYS A 175 -21.13 38.08 -10.51
N LYS A 176 -20.95 37.05 -11.34
CA LYS A 176 -21.23 37.07 -12.78
C LYS A 176 -22.66 36.65 -13.13
N GLY A 177 -23.51 36.36 -12.14
CA GLY A 177 -24.88 35.88 -12.36
C GLY A 177 -24.96 34.45 -12.93
N LEU A 178 -23.88 33.66 -12.85
CA LEU A 178 -23.81 32.31 -13.44
C LEU A 178 -24.28 31.20 -12.48
N LEU A 179 -24.55 31.54 -11.22
CA LEU A 179 -25.00 30.59 -10.19
C LEU A 179 -26.48 30.79 -9.85
N PRO A 180 -27.21 29.71 -9.54
CA PRO A 180 -28.58 29.82 -9.02
C PRO A 180 -28.65 30.68 -7.75
N THR A 181 -29.77 31.39 -7.57
CA THR A 181 -30.01 32.33 -6.46
C THR A 181 -29.80 31.72 -5.07
N LYS A 182 -30.05 30.42 -4.91
CA LYS A 182 -29.82 29.67 -3.66
C LYS A 182 -28.34 29.58 -3.22
N TYR A 183 -27.38 29.84 -4.13
CA TYR A 183 -25.94 29.89 -3.81
C TYR A 183 -25.41 31.32 -3.69
N LEU A 184 -26.26 32.33 -3.83
CA LEU A 184 -25.90 33.71 -3.56
C LEU A 184 -25.92 33.93 -2.04
N LYS A 185 -24.77 34.23 -1.45
CA LYS A 185 -24.69 34.57 -0.02
C LYS A 185 -25.50 35.85 0.22
N SER A 186 -26.55 35.76 1.04
CA SER A 186 -27.17 36.95 1.64
C SER A 186 -26.12 37.71 2.44
N ASN A 187 -26.00 39.03 2.23
CA ASN A 187 -25.04 39.88 2.94
C ASN A 187 -25.21 39.89 4.48
N LYS A 188 -26.24 39.21 5.05
CA LYS A 188 -26.52 39.16 6.49
C LYS A 188 -25.64 38.21 7.32
N GLU A 189 -24.93 37.24 6.74
CA GLU A 189 -24.14 36.24 7.49
C GLU A 189 -22.64 36.55 7.63
N LYS A 190 -22.16 37.68 7.11
CA LYS A 190 -20.72 38.03 7.15
C LYS A 190 -20.17 38.35 8.55
N ASN A 191 -21.01 38.57 9.56
CA ASN A 191 -20.55 39.08 10.86
C ASN A 191 -20.53 38.07 12.03
N ASN A 192 -20.96 36.81 11.91
CA ASN A 192 -21.11 35.95 13.10
C ASN A 192 -20.73 34.46 12.93
N LYS A 193 -19.69 34.14 12.16
CA LYS A 193 -19.06 32.80 12.25
C LYS A 193 -17.54 32.93 12.14
N SER A 194 -16.90 33.34 13.23
CA SER A 194 -15.57 32.82 13.52
C SER A 194 -15.70 31.30 13.62
N LEU A 195 -14.96 30.63 12.75
CA LEU A 195 -14.98 29.18 12.58
C LEU A 195 -14.35 28.52 13.81
N ASN A 196 -15.09 28.42 14.92
CA ASN A 196 -14.68 27.63 16.09
C ASN A 196 -14.78 26.13 15.74
N ILE A 197 -13.77 25.63 15.02
CA ILE A 197 -13.51 24.20 14.83
C ILE A 197 -12.34 23.85 15.74
N MET A 198 -12.62 23.75 17.04
CA MET A 198 -11.77 23.03 17.97
C MET A 198 -12.67 21.98 18.62
N SER A 199 -12.63 20.76 18.10
CA SER A 199 -13.04 19.60 18.89
C SER A 199 -12.10 19.54 20.09
N THR A 200 -12.63 19.65 21.30
CA THR A 200 -11.87 19.55 22.53
C THR A 200 -11.16 18.19 22.62
N GLU A 201 -9.90 18.24 23.03
CA GLU A 201 -8.95 17.10 23.12
C GLU A 201 -9.54 15.88 23.87
N ASN A 202 -10.46 16.13 24.80
CA ASN A 202 -11.14 15.13 25.62
C ASN A 202 -12.21 14.30 24.87
N ASP A 203 -12.87 14.86 23.85
CA ASP A 203 -13.89 14.14 23.07
C ASP A 203 -13.27 13.25 21.99
N THR A 204 -12.11 13.68 21.47
CA THR A 204 -11.23 12.91 20.58
C THR A 204 -10.72 11.63 21.22
N ALA A 205 -10.28 11.68 22.49
CA ALA A 205 -9.73 10.51 23.20
C ALA A 205 -10.80 9.45 23.54
N LYS A 206 -12.03 9.89 23.86
CA LYS A 206 -13.13 9.00 24.29
C LYS A 206 -13.74 8.22 23.12
N ASN A 207 -13.84 8.84 21.94
CA ASN A 207 -14.31 8.18 20.71
C ASN A 207 -13.24 7.31 20.05
N TYR A 208 -11.96 7.73 20.13
CA TYR A 208 -10.81 6.92 19.73
C TYR A 208 -10.82 5.55 20.42
N ASN A 209 -10.90 5.51 21.75
CA ASN A 209 -10.86 4.27 22.53
C ASN A 209 -12.01 3.29 22.20
N LYS A 210 -13.16 3.79 21.74
CA LYS A 210 -14.32 2.95 21.43
C LYS A 210 -14.24 2.26 20.07
N LEU A 211 -13.68 2.92 19.05
CA LEU A 211 -13.42 2.32 17.73
C LEU A 211 -12.17 1.43 17.77
N TYR A 212 -11.18 1.85 18.55
CA TYR A 212 -9.92 1.17 18.80
C TYR A 212 -10.08 -0.20 19.49
N ASN A 213 -11.11 -0.40 20.32
CA ASN A 213 -11.37 -1.69 20.97
C ASN A 213 -12.21 -2.67 20.13
N SER A 214 -12.67 -2.29 18.93
CA SER A 214 -13.65 -3.07 18.13
C SER A 214 -13.04 -3.95 17.02
N SER A 215 -11.73 -3.93 16.78
CA SER A 215 -11.10 -4.71 15.70
C SER A 215 -9.98 -5.60 16.22
N SER A 216 -10.33 -6.86 16.53
CA SER A 216 -9.42 -7.95 16.90
C SER A 216 -8.86 -8.73 15.68
N ASN A 217 -9.04 -8.22 14.46
CA ASN A 217 -8.58 -8.91 13.25
C ASN A 217 -7.04 -8.96 13.16
N THR A 218 -6.49 -10.16 13.04
CA THR A 218 -5.05 -10.45 12.96
C THR A 218 -4.39 -9.92 11.68
N GLU A 219 -5.16 -9.72 10.60
CA GLU A 219 -4.69 -9.15 9.33
C GLU A 219 -4.45 -7.62 9.39
N PHE A 220 -4.91 -6.93 10.44
CA PHE A 220 -4.67 -5.49 10.70
C PHE A 220 -3.73 -5.26 11.90
N THR A 221 -2.81 -6.19 12.15
CA THR A 221 -1.76 -6.11 13.18
C THR A 221 -0.94 -4.82 13.11
N ALA A 222 -0.82 -4.21 11.92
CA ALA A 222 -0.18 -2.91 11.72
C ALA A 222 -0.82 -1.78 12.53
N LEU A 223 -2.15 -1.72 12.57
CA LEU A 223 -2.90 -0.74 13.38
C LEU A 223 -2.88 -1.11 14.86
N ASN A 224 -2.84 -2.41 15.20
CA ASN A 224 -2.71 -2.88 16.58
C ASN A 224 -1.33 -2.53 17.19
N SER A 225 -0.28 -2.37 16.38
CA SER A 225 1.04 -1.94 16.85
C SER A 225 1.15 -0.45 17.23
N ILE A 226 0.19 0.37 16.76
CA ILE A 226 0.03 1.77 17.17
C ILE A 226 -0.67 1.85 18.55
N LYS A 227 -1.34 0.77 18.96
CA LYS A 227 -2.15 0.69 20.19
C LYS A 227 -1.34 0.53 21.47
N THR A 228 -0.32 -0.30 21.43
CA THR A 228 0.59 -0.44 22.57
C THR A 228 1.50 0.77 22.55
N LYS A 229 1.76 1.43 23.69
CA LYS A 229 2.81 2.47 23.82
C LYS A 229 4.06 1.89 23.12
N PRO A 230 4.38 2.29 21.88
CA PRO A 230 5.30 1.48 21.12
C PRO A 230 6.65 1.80 21.74
N SER A 231 7.32 0.79 22.29
CA SER A 231 8.73 0.99 22.58
C SER A 231 9.36 1.44 21.26
N PHE A 232 10.03 2.60 21.26
CA PHE A 232 10.64 3.19 20.06
C PHE A 232 11.58 2.22 19.32
N LYS A 233 11.98 1.12 19.98
CA LYS A 233 12.77 0.02 19.41
C LYS A 233 11.98 -0.81 18.41
N GLY A 234 10.70 -1.12 18.67
CA GLY A 234 9.87 -2.00 17.82
C GLY A 234 9.19 -1.28 16.66
N PHE A 235 8.79 -0.01 16.84
CA PHE A 235 8.08 0.75 15.80
C PHE A 235 8.92 0.92 14.51
N SER A 236 10.21 1.24 14.65
CA SER A 236 11.09 1.42 13.49
C SER A 236 11.36 0.11 12.74
N SER A 237 11.56 -1.00 13.44
CA SER A 237 11.74 -2.34 12.85
C SER A 237 10.49 -2.82 12.13
N PHE A 238 9.34 -2.65 12.78
CA PHE A 238 8.04 -2.88 12.19
C PHE A 238 7.92 -2.10 10.86
N MET A 239 8.14 -0.78 10.89
CA MET A 239 8.05 0.08 9.70
C MET A 239 9.08 -0.22 8.60
N THR A 240 10.28 -0.73 8.94
CA THR A 240 11.28 -1.17 7.94
C THR A 240 10.98 -2.52 7.33
N GLY A 241 10.32 -3.40 8.07
CA GLY A 241 9.84 -4.68 7.55
C GLY A 241 8.64 -4.55 6.62
N LEU A 242 7.90 -3.43 6.71
CA LEU A 242 6.74 -3.19 5.86
C LEU A 242 7.14 -2.96 4.40
N SER A 243 6.45 -3.67 3.51
CA SER A 243 6.37 -3.35 2.09
C SER A 243 5.78 -1.96 1.87
N HIS A 244 6.01 -1.40 0.67
CA HIS A 244 5.44 -0.11 0.31
C HIS A 244 3.90 -0.10 0.42
N GLN A 245 3.24 -1.18 0.01
CA GLN A 245 1.80 -1.35 0.16
C GLN A 245 1.34 -1.29 1.63
N GLU A 246 2.05 -1.95 2.54
CA GLU A 246 1.68 -1.95 3.97
C GLU A 246 1.87 -0.56 4.59
N LYS A 247 2.89 0.19 4.16
CA LYS A 247 3.04 1.62 4.55
C LYS A 247 1.89 2.47 4.01
N MET A 248 1.41 2.21 2.79
CA MET A 248 0.25 2.89 2.21
C MET A 248 -1.03 2.56 2.99
N MET A 249 -1.27 1.28 3.30
CA MET A 249 -2.39 0.84 4.15
C MET A 249 -2.38 1.52 5.52
N MET A 250 -1.21 1.69 6.13
CA MET A 250 -1.07 2.37 7.41
C MET A 250 -1.37 3.87 7.31
N THR A 251 -0.97 4.50 6.20
CA THR A 251 -1.29 5.90 5.91
C THR A 251 -2.80 6.08 5.71
N ASP A 252 -3.47 5.16 5.00
CA ASP A 252 -4.92 5.16 4.83
C ASP A 252 -5.66 4.95 6.15
N GLY A 253 -5.16 4.07 7.01
CA GLY A 253 -5.69 3.89 8.36
C GLY A 253 -5.59 5.15 9.21
N GLY A 254 -4.45 5.85 9.16
CA GLY A 254 -4.27 7.12 9.86
C GLY A 254 -5.14 8.25 9.30
N TYR A 255 -5.26 8.33 7.97
CA TYR A 255 -6.17 9.23 7.26
C TYR A 255 -7.64 8.96 7.62
N ALA A 256 -8.05 7.70 7.69
CA ALA A 256 -9.38 7.28 8.12
C ALA A 256 -9.71 7.79 9.53
N VAL A 257 -8.78 7.60 10.47
CA VAL A 257 -8.92 8.13 11.83
C VAL A 257 -9.12 9.65 11.80
N GLY A 258 -8.28 10.38 11.05
CA GLY A 258 -8.42 11.83 10.89
C GLY A 258 -9.80 12.25 10.38
N ARG A 259 -10.32 11.60 9.32
CA ARG A 259 -11.65 11.91 8.77
C ARG A 259 -12.78 11.62 9.76
N VAL A 260 -12.69 10.51 10.49
CA VAL A 260 -13.67 10.14 11.53
C VAL A 260 -13.63 11.12 12.70
N THR A 261 -12.44 11.53 13.18
CA THR A 261 -12.32 12.45 14.31
C THR A 261 -12.72 13.88 13.97
N THR A 262 -12.61 14.30 12.71
CA THR A 262 -13.05 15.64 12.25
C THR A 262 -14.53 15.69 11.82
N SER A 263 -15.26 14.59 11.94
CA SER A 263 -16.69 14.54 11.57
C SER A 263 -17.52 15.44 12.49
N ARG A 264 -18.53 16.12 11.92
CA ARG A 264 -19.33 17.14 12.62
C ARG A 264 -20.41 16.52 13.52
N LYS A 265 -20.87 15.32 13.17
CA LYS A 265 -21.89 14.57 13.93
C LYS A 265 -21.48 13.11 14.15
N LYS A 266 -22.04 12.46 15.18
CA LYS A 266 -21.80 11.04 15.49
C LYS A 266 -22.18 10.09 14.34
N ASN A 267 -23.27 10.39 13.64
CA ASN A 267 -23.73 9.57 12.51
C ASN A 267 -22.76 9.68 11.32
N GLU A 268 -22.24 10.89 11.07
CA GLU A 268 -21.19 11.14 10.07
C GLU A 268 -19.91 10.38 10.41
N ALA A 269 -19.51 10.37 11.69
CA ALA A 269 -18.34 9.62 12.15
C ALA A 269 -18.49 8.10 11.93
N ILE A 270 -19.66 7.52 12.24
CA ILE A 270 -19.94 6.08 12.03
C ILE A 270 -19.95 5.73 10.53
N GLU A 271 -20.55 6.57 9.71
CA GLU A 271 -20.63 6.33 8.27
C GLU A 271 -19.25 6.46 7.61
N ASN A 272 -18.47 7.48 7.99
CA ASN A 272 -17.07 7.62 7.59
C ASN A 272 -16.24 6.42 8.05
N ALA A 273 -16.42 5.95 9.29
CA ALA A 273 -15.71 4.78 9.79
C ALA A 273 -16.03 3.52 8.99
N PHE A 274 -17.32 3.27 8.69
CA PHE A 274 -17.74 2.13 7.87
C PHE A 274 -17.14 2.19 6.47
N LYS A 275 -17.27 3.35 5.80
CA LYS A 275 -16.73 3.56 4.45
C LYS A 275 -15.21 3.35 4.42
N MET A 276 -14.49 3.96 5.35
CA MET A 276 -13.03 3.84 5.41
C MET A 276 -12.57 2.41 5.71
N ALA A 277 -13.22 1.72 6.65
CA ALA A 277 -12.92 0.32 6.94
C ALA A 277 -13.19 -0.58 5.73
N GLY A 278 -14.31 -0.35 5.03
CA GLY A 278 -14.65 -1.03 3.79
C GLY A 278 -13.61 -0.80 2.69
N MET A 279 -13.18 0.45 2.46
CA MET A 279 -12.14 0.76 1.49
C MET A 279 -10.81 0.08 1.84
N MET A 280 -10.37 0.12 3.11
CA MET A 280 -9.14 -0.56 3.53
C MET A 280 -9.21 -2.08 3.30
N TYR A 281 -10.32 -2.72 3.68
CA TYR A 281 -10.51 -4.14 3.44
C TYR A 281 -10.50 -4.46 1.94
N LEU A 282 -11.27 -3.72 1.13
CA LEU A 282 -11.41 -3.96 -0.29
C LEU A 282 -10.14 -3.63 -1.10
N ASN A 283 -9.29 -2.73 -0.62
CA ASN A 283 -8.04 -2.39 -1.30
C ASN A 283 -6.87 -3.32 -0.94
N PHE A 284 -6.75 -3.76 0.31
CA PHE A 284 -5.56 -4.47 0.80
C PHE A 284 -5.77 -5.94 1.14
N VAL A 285 -7.01 -6.34 1.46
CA VAL A 285 -7.33 -7.68 1.98
C VAL A 285 -8.14 -8.49 0.98
N ALA A 286 -9.30 -7.98 0.55
CA ALA A 286 -10.20 -8.66 -0.39
C ALA A 286 -9.50 -9.13 -1.67
N PRO A 287 -8.61 -8.36 -2.33
CA PRO A 287 -7.98 -8.80 -3.58
C PRO A 287 -7.12 -10.04 -3.39
N LYS A 288 -6.46 -10.20 -2.23
CA LYS A 288 -5.65 -11.40 -1.93
C LYS A 288 -6.53 -12.63 -1.74
N HIS A 289 -7.69 -12.47 -1.10
CA HIS A 289 -8.65 -13.56 -0.91
C HIS A 289 -9.38 -13.92 -2.21
N ILE A 290 -9.75 -12.93 -3.02
CA ILE A 290 -10.33 -13.12 -4.36
C ILE A 290 -9.32 -13.83 -5.26
N GLU A 291 -8.05 -13.40 -5.27
CA GLU A 291 -6.99 -14.08 -6.03
C GLU A 291 -6.87 -15.55 -5.63
N LYS A 292 -6.75 -15.84 -4.33
CA LYS A 292 -6.68 -17.22 -3.82
C LYS A 292 -7.92 -18.03 -4.20
N GLY A 293 -9.11 -17.43 -4.14
CA GLY A 293 -10.37 -18.07 -4.51
C GLY A 293 -10.43 -18.42 -6.00
N LEU A 294 -10.07 -17.46 -6.87
CA LEU A 294 -10.01 -17.66 -8.32
C LEU A 294 -8.95 -18.68 -8.72
N ASP A 295 -7.78 -18.66 -8.07
CA ASP A 295 -6.71 -19.61 -8.32
C ASP A 295 -7.10 -21.04 -7.89
N LYS A 296 -7.74 -21.19 -6.72
CA LYS A 296 -8.30 -22.48 -6.26
C LYS A 296 -9.39 -23.00 -7.20
N LEU A 297 -10.32 -22.13 -7.62
CA LEU A 297 -11.38 -22.49 -8.55
C LEU A 297 -10.81 -22.94 -9.90
N THR A 298 -9.82 -22.21 -10.41
CA THR A 298 -9.11 -22.57 -11.65
C THR A 298 -8.44 -23.93 -11.53
N ASN A 299 -7.76 -24.19 -10.42
CA ASN A 299 -7.11 -25.46 -10.19
C ASN A 299 -8.12 -26.61 -10.13
N LYS A 300 -9.25 -26.42 -9.42
CA LYS A 300 -10.31 -27.41 -9.32
C LYS A 300 -10.99 -27.71 -10.67
N LEU A 301 -11.27 -26.68 -11.47
CA LEU A 301 -12.00 -26.83 -12.72
C LEU A 301 -11.11 -27.29 -13.89
N PHE A 302 -9.85 -26.88 -13.92
CA PHE A 302 -8.99 -27.07 -15.09
C PHE A 302 -7.71 -27.86 -14.81
N GLY A 303 -7.45 -28.27 -13.56
CA GLY A 303 -6.26 -29.02 -13.15
C GLY A 303 -4.96 -28.22 -13.32
N ILE A 304 -5.02 -26.91 -13.13
CA ILE A 304 -3.90 -25.99 -13.39
C ILE A 304 -3.65 -25.10 -12.21
N ASN A 305 -2.38 -24.94 -11.88
CA ASN A 305 -1.90 -24.09 -10.81
C ASN A 305 -1.44 -22.72 -11.37
N PRO A 306 -2.25 -21.66 -11.23
CA PRO A 306 -1.91 -20.31 -11.68
C PRO A 306 -1.18 -19.47 -10.61
N GLU A 307 -0.76 -20.05 -9.47
CA GLU A 307 -0.24 -19.30 -8.30
C GLU A 307 1.08 -18.56 -8.56
N LEU A 308 1.80 -18.90 -9.64
CA LEU A 308 3.10 -18.32 -9.96
C LEU A 308 2.95 -16.93 -10.62
N ASP A 309 3.97 -16.08 -10.57
CA ASP A 309 3.92 -14.80 -11.28
C ASP A 309 3.95 -15.02 -12.81
N PRO A 310 3.13 -14.28 -13.61
CA PRO A 310 3.10 -14.40 -15.07
C PRO A 310 4.47 -14.28 -15.77
N LYS A 311 5.39 -13.44 -15.26
CA LYS A 311 6.75 -13.30 -15.82
C LYS A 311 7.57 -14.56 -15.60
N ILE A 312 7.39 -15.25 -14.48
CA ILE A 312 8.08 -16.52 -14.20
C ILE A 312 7.49 -17.62 -15.10
N MET A 313 6.16 -17.72 -15.20
CA MET A 313 5.51 -18.70 -16.09
C MET A 313 5.91 -18.53 -17.56
N ALA A 314 6.13 -17.28 -18.00
CA ALA A 314 6.57 -16.98 -19.36
C ALA A 314 8.09 -17.10 -19.58
N ASN A 315 8.88 -17.36 -18.53
CA ASN A 315 10.33 -17.39 -18.63
C ASN A 315 10.80 -18.68 -19.31
N LYS A 316 11.32 -18.56 -20.54
CA LYS A 316 11.80 -19.71 -21.33
C LYS A 316 12.85 -20.54 -20.59
N ARG A 317 13.81 -19.90 -19.90
CA ARG A 317 14.87 -20.61 -19.17
C ARG A 317 14.30 -21.37 -17.98
N TYR A 318 13.33 -20.79 -17.26
CA TYR A 318 12.60 -21.48 -16.21
C TYR A 318 11.88 -22.72 -16.76
N LEU A 319 11.14 -22.60 -17.86
CA LEU A 319 10.41 -23.72 -18.45
C LEU A 319 11.34 -24.84 -18.95
N VAL A 320 12.51 -24.51 -19.49
CA VAL A 320 13.53 -25.49 -19.86
C VAL A 320 14.03 -26.26 -18.64
N LEU A 321 14.41 -25.55 -17.57
CA LEU A 321 14.90 -26.18 -16.33
C LEU A 321 13.82 -26.98 -15.61
N ALA A 322 12.58 -26.49 -15.62
CA ALA A 322 11.42 -27.19 -15.10
C ALA A 322 11.19 -28.50 -15.86
N ARG A 323 11.27 -28.48 -17.21
CA ARG A 323 11.13 -29.69 -18.04
C ARG A 323 12.24 -30.70 -17.78
N SER A 324 13.47 -30.26 -17.59
CA SER A 324 14.61 -31.15 -17.35
C SER A 324 14.81 -31.56 -15.88
N ASN A 325 13.95 -31.12 -14.96
CA ASN A 325 14.14 -31.31 -13.51
C ASN A 325 15.51 -30.83 -12.99
N LYS A 326 16.01 -29.71 -13.53
CA LYS A 326 17.32 -29.12 -13.18
C LYS A 326 17.18 -27.75 -12.51
N LEU A 327 16.04 -27.50 -11.88
CA LEU A 327 15.81 -26.23 -11.19
C LEU A 327 16.56 -26.25 -9.86
N GLU A 328 17.50 -25.33 -9.70
CA GLU A 328 18.23 -25.17 -8.44
C GLU A 328 17.48 -24.21 -7.51
N LEU A 329 17.06 -24.72 -6.36
CA LEU A 329 16.31 -23.99 -5.33
C LEU A 329 16.90 -24.28 -3.94
N PRO A 330 16.74 -23.36 -2.97
CA PRO A 330 17.03 -23.66 -1.57
C PRO A 330 16.10 -24.77 -1.07
N LYS A 331 16.66 -25.77 -0.37
CA LYS A 331 15.87 -26.92 0.11
C LYS A 331 15.21 -26.66 1.46
N LYS A 332 15.82 -25.81 2.27
CA LYS A 332 15.34 -25.42 3.60
C LYS A 332 15.33 -23.90 3.73
N GLN A 333 14.53 -23.40 4.64
CA GLN A 333 14.35 -21.98 4.89
C GLN A 333 15.65 -21.34 5.41
N GLU A 334 16.38 -22.03 6.27
CA GLU A 334 17.63 -21.55 6.88
C GLU A 334 18.76 -21.44 5.85
N GLU A 335 18.70 -22.23 4.78
CA GLU A 335 19.71 -22.28 3.70
C GLU A 335 19.55 -21.16 2.67
N VAL A 336 18.48 -20.37 2.73
CA VAL A 336 18.17 -19.35 1.71
C VAL A 336 19.31 -18.36 1.54
N LEU A 337 19.87 -17.83 2.63
CA LEU A 337 20.93 -16.82 2.53
C LEU A 337 22.20 -17.40 1.92
N ASP A 338 22.57 -18.62 2.31
CA ASP A 338 23.74 -19.28 1.76
C ASP A 338 23.54 -19.68 0.30
N PHE A 339 22.32 -20.06 -0.08
CA PHE A 339 21.96 -20.25 -1.48
C PHE A 339 22.13 -18.95 -2.28
N LEU A 340 21.58 -17.83 -1.80
CA LEU A 340 21.66 -16.53 -2.47
C LEU A 340 23.11 -16.05 -2.58
N ASP A 341 23.91 -16.23 -1.53
CA ASP A 341 25.29 -15.78 -1.48
C ASP A 341 26.21 -16.63 -2.39
N ASN A 342 26.04 -17.96 -2.42
CA ASN A 342 26.89 -18.86 -3.21
C ASN A 342 26.40 -19.07 -4.65
N LYS A 343 25.10 -18.91 -4.90
CA LYS A 343 24.45 -19.14 -6.20
C LYS A 343 23.77 -17.88 -6.72
N SER A 344 24.39 -16.72 -6.58
CA SER A 344 23.84 -15.41 -7.01
C SER A 344 23.53 -15.32 -8.50
N LYS A 345 24.19 -16.14 -9.34
CA LYS A 345 23.95 -16.24 -10.79
C LYS A 345 22.89 -17.27 -11.17
N SER A 346 22.35 -18.04 -10.22
CA SER A 346 21.28 -19.00 -10.50
C SER A 346 20.04 -18.30 -11.03
N LEU A 347 19.21 -19.04 -11.78
CA LEU A 347 17.96 -18.49 -12.29
C LEU A 347 17.05 -18.02 -11.14
N PHE A 348 17.00 -18.78 -10.04
CA PHE A 348 16.22 -18.44 -8.87
C PHE A 348 16.67 -17.11 -8.25
N SER A 349 17.96 -16.95 -7.98
CA SER A 349 18.53 -15.69 -7.45
C SER A 349 18.24 -14.50 -8.35
N LYS A 350 18.28 -14.68 -9.67
CA LYS A 350 17.93 -13.62 -10.64
C LYS A 350 16.44 -13.31 -10.72
N ILE A 351 15.58 -14.29 -10.44
CA ILE A 351 14.14 -14.04 -10.30
C ILE A 351 13.87 -13.30 -9.00
N ALA A 352 14.42 -13.76 -7.87
CA ALA A 352 14.29 -13.11 -6.57
C ALA A 352 14.81 -11.65 -6.58
N GLU A 353 15.89 -11.37 -7.32
CA GLU A 353 16.39 -10.02 -7.55
C GLU A 353 15.38 -9.16 -8.34
N LYS A 354 14.81 -9.71 -9.42
CA LYS A 354 13.83 -9.00 -10.27
C LYS A 354 12.49 -8.77 -9.58
N THR A 355 12.11 -9.62 -8.64
CA THR A 355 10.92 -9.45 -7.81
C THR A 355 11.16 -8.52 -6.62
N GLY A 356 12.42 -8.12 -6.37
CA GLY A 356 12.79 -7.18 -5.30
C GLY A 356 12.98 -7.84 -3.93
N GLU A 357 12.97 -9.17 -3.85
CA GLU A 357 13.08 -9.92 -2.58
C GLU A 357 14.54 -9.98 -2.08
N VAL A 358 15.50 -9.81 -2.99
CA VAL A 358 16.92 -9.69 -2.68
C VAL A 358 17.55 -8.59 -3.52
N LYS A 359 18.52 -7.89 -2.96
CA LYS A 359 19.31 -6.89 -3.68
C LYS A 359 20.74 -7.39 -3.82
N TYR A 360 21.29 -7.35 -5.03
CA TYR A 360 22.69 -7.61 -5.29
C TYR A 360 23.43 -6.32 -5.66
N LEU A 361 24.72 -6.28 -5.33
CA LEU A 361 25.68 -5.32 -5.87
C LEU A 361 25.98 -5.68 -7.33
N LYS A 362 26.55 -4.73 -8.08
CA LYS A 362 26.98 -4.98 -9.47
C LYS A 362 27.98 -6.14 -9.59
N SER A 363 28.76 -6.40 -8.53
CA SER A 363 29.69 -7.53 -8.44
C SER A 363 28.98 -8.90 -8.34
N GLY A 364 27.67 -8.94 -8.13
CA GLY A 364 26.91 -10.16 -7.88
C GLY A 364 26.97 -10.65 -6.43
N VAL A 365 27.58 -9.88 -5.52
CA VAL A 365 27.52 -10.10 -4.08
C VAL A 365 26.21 -9.55 -3.55
N ARG A 366 25.55 -10.25 -2.62
CA ARG A 366 24.33 -9.72 -1.98
C ARG A 366 24.65 -8.42 -1.26
N ASP A 367 23.80 -7.40 -1.42
CA ASP A 367 23.99 -6.09 -0.79
C ASP A 367 23.85 -6.23 0.73
N PRO A 368 24.94 -6.11 1.52
CA PRO A 368 24.91 -6.41 2.95
C PRO A 368 24.13 -5.35 3.75
N ARG A 369 23.70 -4.27 3.10
CA ARG A 369 22.88 -3.19 3.67
C ARG A 369 21.39 -3.50 3.65
N ALA A 370 20.98 -4.41 2.78
CA ALA A 370 19.59 -4.82 2.62
C ALA A 370 19.29 -6.04 3.50
N PHE A 371 18.12 -6.03 4.15
CA PHE A 371 17.61 -7.19 4.87
C PHE A 371 16.86 -8.09 3.89
N VAL A 372 17.14 -9.39 3.90
CA VAL A 372 16.39 -10.37 3.11
C VAL A 372 15.31 -11.01 3.98
N ASP A 373 14.07 -10.96 3.51
CA ASP A 373 12.95 -11.70 4.11
C ASP A 373 13.04 -13.18 3.66
N ILE A 374 13.63 -13.99 4.53
CA ILE A 374 13.96 -15.41 4.25
C ILE A 374 12.69 -16.19 3.91
N ASP A 375 11.61 -15.94 4.63
CA ASP A 375 10.34 -16.66 4.53
C ASP A 375 9.67 -16.38 3.19
N LYS A 376 9.67 -15.11 2.76
CA LYS A 376 9.17 -14.72 1.43
C LYS A 376 9.97 -15.34 0.31
N VAL A 377 11.30 -15.29 0.38
CA VAL A 377 12.17 -15.91 -0.62
C VAL A 377 11.97 -17.43 -0.67
N TYR A 378 11.87 -18.09 0.48
CA TYR A 378 11.63 -19.54 0.54
C TYR A 378 10.26 -19.91 -0.03
N THR A 379 9.21 -19.15 0.31
CA THR A 379 7.86 -19.33 -0.25
C THR A 379 7.86 -19.21 -1.78
N LEU A 380 8.65 -18.29 -2.34
CA LEU A 380 8.81 -18.18 -3.80
C LEU A 380 9.46 -19.44 -4.39
N ALA A 381 10.49 -19.98 -3.73
CA ALA A 381 11.13 -21.24 -4.15
C ALA A 381 10.12 -22.39 -4.18
N GLN A 382 9.32 -22.55 -3.12
CA GLN A 382 8.29 -23.59 -3.02
C GLN A 382 7.24 -23.47 -4.13
N LYS A 383 6.77 -22.26 -4.42
CA LYS A 383 5.82 -22.02 -5.52
C LYS A 383 6.41 -22.38 -6.89
N MET A 384 7.68 -22.04 -7.11
CA MET A 384 8.39 -22.41 -8.34
C MET A 384 8.57 -23.91 -8.49
N ASP A 385 8.86 -24.63 -7.40
CA ASP A 385 9.00 -26.08 -7.41
C ASP A 385 7.67 -26.79 -7.67
N LYS A 386 6.62 -26.38 -6.96
CA LYS A 386 5.25 -26.92 -7.12
C LYS A 386 4.76 -26.76 -8.56
N PHE A 387 4.90 -25.55 -9.14
CA PHE A 387 4.53 -25.32 -10.54
C PHE A 387 5.35 -26.19 -11.52
N ALA A 388 6.66 -26.33 -11.29
CA ALA A 388 7.51 -27.15 -12.15
C ALA A 388 7.12 -28.63 -12.09
N THR A 389 6.72 -29.12 -10.92
CA THR A 389 6.22 -30.48 -10.71
C THR A 389 4.87 -30.70 -11.40
N ASP A 390 3.90 -29.80 -11.19
CA ASP A 390 2.59 -29.87 -11.84
C ASP A 390 2.72 -29.83 -13.38
N ALA A 391 3.60 -28.96 -13.89
CA ALA A 391 3.86 -28.81 -15.31
C ALA A 391 4.50 -30.07 -15.93
N ARG A 392 5.38 -30.76 -15.20
CA ARG A 392 5.96 -32.04 -15.64
C ARG A 392 4.92 -33.15 -15.66
N ASN A 393 4.12 -33.26 -14.60
CA ASN A 393 3.06 -34.26 -14.46
C ASN A 393 2.00 -34.14 -15.57
N SER A 394 1.81 -32.94 -16.12
CA SER A 394 0.92 -32.70 -17.27
C SER A 394 1.41 -33.30 -18.61
N GLY A 395 2.65 -33.80 -18.68
CA GLY A 395 3.27 -34.34 -19.89
C GLY A 395 3.80 -33.28 -20.87
N ASN A 396 3.33 -32.03 -20.81
CA ASN A 396 3.81 -30.95 -21.67
C ASN A 396 3.93 -29.61 -20.93
N VAL A 397 5.14 -29.34 -20.43
CA VAL A 397 5.48 -28.12 -19.66
C VAL A 397 5.12 -26.83 -20.41
N SER A 398 5.37 -26.74 -21.71
CA SER A 398 5.09 -25.50 -22.46
C SER A 398 3.59 -25.27 -22.66
N LYS A 399 2.84 -26.32 -22.98
CA LYS A 399 1.38 -26.25 -23.11
C LYS A 399 0.73 -25.93 -21.77
N TYR A 400 1.19 -26.57 -20.70
CA TYR A 400 0.75 -26.29 -19.33
C TYR A 400 1.01 -24.84 -18.95
N ALA A 401 2.24 -24.35 -19.12
CA ALA A 401 2.61 -22.98 -18.79
C ALA A 401 1.80 -21.93 -19.57
N LYS A 402 1.52 -22.17 -20.86
CA LYS A 402 0.64 -21.30 -21.65
C LYS A 402 -0.80 -21.29 -21.11
N LYS A 403 -1.35 -22.44 -20.71
CA LYS A 403 -2.71 -22.53 -20.15
C LYS A 403 -2.78 -21.87 -18.77
N ALA A 404 -1.77 -22.10 -17.91
CA ALA A 404 -1.62 -21.45 -16.61
C ALA A 404 -1.48 -19.93 -16.72
N LEU A 405 -0.66 -19.44 -17.66
CA LEU A 405 -0.50 -18.01 -17.91
C LEU A 405 -1.82 -17.35 -18.33
N ARG A 406 -2.58 -17.98 -19.24
CA ARG A 406 -3.91 -17.48 -19.64
C ARG A 406 -4.87 -17.47 -18.47
N ALA A 407 -4.95 -18.56 -17.71
CA ALA A 407 -5.82 -18.65 -16.55
C ALA A 407 -5.48 -17.59 -15.50
N LYS A 408 -4.19 -17.42 -15.17
CA LYS A 408 -3.74 -16.37 -14.25
C LYS A 408 -4.06 -14.97 -14.76
N SER A 409 -3.92 -14.72 -16.06
CA SER A 409 -4.28 -13.43 -16.66
C SER A 409 -5.77 -13.13 -16.52
N VAL A 410 -6.63 -14.13 -16.75
CA VAL A 410 -8.08 -14.02 -16.52
C VAL A 410 -8.38 -13.80 -15.04
N ASN A 411 -7.73 -14.54 -14.14
CA ASN A 411 -7.92 -14.37 -12.70
C ASN A 411 -7.52 -12.96 -12.23
N ILE A 412 -6.42 -12.40 -12.75
CA ILE A 412 -6.00 -11.03 -12.44
C ILE A 412 -7.05 -10.03 -12.93
N ALA A 413 -7.51 -10.16 -14.18
CA ALA A 413 -8.54 -9.28 -14.73
C ALA A 413 -9.86 -9.36 -13.94
N ALA A 414 -10.31 -10.59 -13.61
CA ALA A 414 -11.49 -10.83 -12.81
C ALA A 414 -11.33 -10.26 -11.39
N ASN A 415 -10.16 -10.41 -10.77
CA ASN A 415 -9.89 -9.84 -9.45
C ASN A 415 -9.98 -8.31 -9.47
N ILE A 416 -9.35 -7.66 -10.46
CA ILE A 416 -9.45 -6.20 -10.62
C ILE A 416 -10.91 -5.78 -10.83
N ALA A 417 -11.66 -6.47 -11.70
CA ALA A 417 -13.05 -6.17 -11.97
C ALA A 417 -13.92 -6.32 -10.72
N ILE A 418 -13.87 -7.48 -10.06
CA ILE A 418 -14.63 -7.77 -8.84
C ILE A 418 -14.28 -6.77 -7.74
N SER A 419 -12.99 -6.56 -7.45
CA SER A 419 -12.55 -5.62 -6.42
C SER A 419 -12.99 -4.19 -6.72
N SER A 420 -12.92 -3.76 -7.99
CA SER A 420 -13.38 -2.42 -8.39
C SER A 420 -14.90 -2.28 -8.29
N THR A 421 -15.67 -3.30 -8.67
CA THR A 421 -17.14 -3.28 -8.51
C THR A 421 -17.52 -3.25 -7.04
N LEU A 422 -16.83 -4.01 -6.19
CA LEU A 422 -17.04 -3.98 -4.74
C LEU A 422 -16.79 -2.57 -4.18
N LEU A 423 -15.71 -1.90 -4.59
CA LEU A 423 -15.36 -0.53 -4.16
C LEU A 423 -16.34 0.53 -4.69
N ALA A 424 -16.61 0.52 -6.00
CA ALA A 424 -17.31 1.61 -6.67
C ALA A 424 -18.85 1.49 -6.60
N VAL A 425 -19.39 0.29 -6.38
CA VAL A 425 -20.85 0.04 -6.41
C VAL A 425 -21.33 -0.54 -5.10
N VAL A 426 -20.78 -1.66 -4.66
CA VAL A 426 -21.31 -2.41 -3.50
C VAL A 426 -21.08 -1.66 -2.20
N LEU A 427 -19.88 -1.13 -1.96
CA LEU A 427 -19.56 -0.39 -0.74
C LEU A 427 -20.46 0.86 -0.57
N PRO A 428 -20.65 1.73 -1.59
CA PRO A 428 -21.61 2.84 -1.51
C PRO A 428 -23.05 2.39 -1.21
N GLN A 429 -23.51 1.30 -1.82
CA GLN A 429 -24.85 0.76 -1.56
C GLN A 429 -24.98 0.21 -0.14
N ALA A 430 -23.97 -0.49 0.36
CA ALA A 430 -23.92 -0.97 1.73
C ALA A 430 -23.89 0.19 2.74
N GLN A 431 -23.17 1.26 2.43
CA GLN A 431 -23.14 2.49 3.22
C GLN A 431 -24.54 3.16 3.27
N PHE A 432 -25.23 3.21 2.13
CA PHE A 432 -26.61 3.71 2.07
C PHE A 432 -27.58 2.84 2.89
N ALA A 433 -27.50 1.52 2.74
CA ALA A 433 -28.32 0.58 3.52
C ALA A 433 -28.05 0.72 5.03
N LEU A 434 -26.78 0.82 5.44
CA LEU A 434 -26.38 1.07 6.82
C LEU A 434 -27.01 2.36 7.36
N ARG A 435 -26.96 3.44 6.57
CA ARG A 435 -27.56 4.73 6.94
C ARG A 435 -29.06 4.60 7.15
N LYS A 436 -29.77 3.95 6.22
CA LYS A 436 -31.22 3.74 6.32
C LYS A 436 -31.60 2.92 7.54
N VAL A 437 -30.83 1.89 7.86
CA VAL A 437 -31.07 1.01 9.03
C VAL A 437 -30.75 1.72 10.35
N LEU A 438 -29.58 2.35 10.47
CA LEU A 438 -29.11 2.91 11.74
C LEU A 438 -29.67 4.29 12.04
N PHE A 439 -29.87 5.13 11.02
CA PHE A 439 -30.21 6.54 11.20
C PHE A 439 -31.60 6.90 10.67
N LYS A 440 -32.33 5.93 10.10
CA LYS A 440 -33.68 6.11 9.51
C LYS A 440 -33.75 7.34 8.59
N SER A 441 -32.65 7.62 7.89
CA SER A 441 -32.49 8.82 7.07
C SER A 441 -31.86 8.45 5.74
N ASP A 442 -32.41 9.01 4.67
CA ASP A 442 -31.85 8.89 3.32
C ASP A 442 -30.78 9.97 3.04
N VAL A 443 -30.69 11.00 3.91
CA VAL A 443 -29.85 12.20 3.69
C VAL A 443 -28.42 11.96 4.19
N GLU A 444 -27.44 12.39 3.40
CA GLU A 444 -26.03 12.36 3.79
C GLU A 444 -25.80 13.12 5.11
N PRO A 445 -25.10 12.53 6.09
CA PRO A 445 -25.05 13.06 7.46
C PRO A 445 -24.34 14.42 7.58
N GLY A 446 -23.62 14.88 6.56
CA GLY A 446 -22.99 16.20 6.50
C GLY A 446 -23.86 17.32 5.91
N LEU A 447 -25.05 16.98 5.40
CA LEU A 447 -26.02 17.91 4.77
C LEU A 447 -27.31 18.11 5.60
N SER A 448 -27.35 17.54 6.81
CA SER A 448 -28.43 17.73 7.79
C SER A 448 -28.01 18.66 8.92
#